data_AF-A0A976PVQ4-F1
#
_entry.id   AF-A0A976PVQ4-F1
#
_cell.length_a   1.000
_cell.length_b   1.000
_cell.length_c   1.000
_cell.angle_alpha   90.00
_cell.angle_beta   90.00
_cell.angle_gamma   90.00
#
_symmetry.space_group_name_H-M   'P 1'
#
loop_
_entity.id
_entity.type
_entity.pdbx_description
1 polymer ?
#
loop_
_entity_poly.entity_id
_entity_poly.type
_entity_poly.pdbx_seq_one_letter_code
_entity_poly.pdbx_strand_id
1 'polypeptide(L)'
;MGQYYYTVNLDKWEFVHPHRLGDGLKAREFSYGPTSTILCALLTTSTGAGGGDWPTKTSPRGELVVGRWANDRIAIVGDYAEPEDVRFDGLPIGDLIFSLCDTDEEVLKHWRYLAGQAEQMKENDHKERRWEEHGYNQARMEGTANRLRMAYDRWGAMKNVSQPCLEWYEMQT
;
A
#
# COMPACT_ATOMS: atom_id res chain seq x y z
N MET A 1 -11.91 12.99 17.66
CA MET A 1 -11.55 11.90 16.73
C MET A 1 -10.05 11.98 16.48
N GLY A 2 -9.37 10.87 16.24
CA GLY A 2 -7.90 10.82 16.07
C GLY A 2 -7.52 10.12 14.77
N GLN A 3 -6.31 10.39 14.29
CA GLN A 3 -5.76 9.84 13.06
C GLN A 3 -5.55 8.33 13.17
N TYR A 4 -5.97 7.59 12.14
CA TYR A 4 -5.83 6.14 12.02
C TYR A 4 -4.74 5.81 11.01
N TYR A 5 -4.07 4.67 11.17
CA TYR A 5 -2.95 4.30 10.32
C TYR A 5 -2.95 2.83 9.90
N TYR A 6 -2.38 2.61 8.71
CA TYR A 6 -2.03 1.29 8.19
C TYR A 6 -0.53 1.20 7.94
N THR A 7 0.04 0.01 8.10
CA THR A 7 1.39 -0.27 7.59
C THR A 7 1.26 -0.86 6.19
N VAL A 8 1.89 -0.24 5.20
CA VAL A 8 1.74 -0.58 3.78
C VAL A 8 3.08 -0.94 3.16
N ASN A 9 3.09 -1.98 2.34
CA ASN A 9 4.18 -2.35 1.46
C ASN A 9 3.84 -1.88 0.05
N LEU A 10 4.62 -0.91 -0.44
CA LEU A 10 4.38 -0.24 -1.71
C LEU A 10 4.85 -1.08 -2.92
N ASP A 11 5.82 -1.98 -2.72
CA ASP A 11 6.32 -2.84 -3.80
C ASP A 11 5.38 -4.00 -4.08
N LYS A 12 4.81 -4.59 -3.03
CA LYS A 12 3.94 -5.77 -3.11
C LYS A 12 2.45 -5.43 -3.09
N TRP A 13 2.09 -4.18 -2.84
CA TRP A 13 0.71 -3.74 -2.66
C TRP A 13 0.01 -4.53 -1.57
N GLU A 14 0.67 -4.63 -0.42
CA GLU A 14 0.15 -5.35 0.74
C GLU A 14 0.00 -4.39 1.91
N PHE A 15 -0.91 -4.69 2.82
CA PHE A 15 -1.04 -3.92 4.05
C PHE A 15 -1.37 -4.78 5.25
N VAL A 16 -0.94 -4.29 6.41
CA VAL A 16 -1.29 -4.81 7.73
C VAL A 16 -2.31 -3.88 8.36
N HIS A 17 -3.42 -4.47 8.81
CA HIS A 17 -4.52 -3.81 9.50
C HIS A 17 -4.37 -4.03 11.02
N PRO A 18 -3.99 -3.01 11.81
CA PRO A 18 -3.71 -3.17 13.24
C PRO A 18 -4.84 -3.81 14.06
N HIS A 19 -6.10 -3.38 13.89
CA HIS A 19 -7.24 -4.01 14.61
C HIS A 19 -7.40 -5.51 14.32
N ARG A 20 -7.08 -5.97 13.11
CA ARG A 20 -7.16 -7.41 12.81
C ARG A 20 -6.10 -8.22 13.54
N LEU A 21 -5.05 -7.57 14.04
CA LEU A 21 -4.01 -8.15 14.86
C LEU A 21 -4.23 -7.93 16.37
N GLY A 22 -5.33 -7.29 16.75
CA GLY A 22 -5.67 -7.00 18.15
C GLY A 22 -5.12 -5.66 18.69
N ASP A 23 -4.49 -4.83 17.85
CA ASP A 23 -4.02 -3.50 18.23
C ASP A 23 -5.01 -2.39 17.86
N GLY A 24 -4.98 -1.26 18.56
CA GLY A 24 -5.69 -0.05 18.14
C GLY A 24 -5.15 0.55 16.83
N LEU A 25 -5.96 1.39 16.15
CA LEU A 25 -5.60 1.98 14.85
C LEU A 25 -4.74 3.26 14.93
N LYS A 26 -4.50 3.83 16.12
CA LYS A 26 -3.60 5.00 16.22
C LYS A 26 -2.15 4.55 16.24
N ALA A 27 -1.24 5.31 15.63
CA ALA A 27 0.18 4.95 15.52
C ALA A 27 0.83 4.52 16.84
N ARG A 28 0.52 5.23 17.94
CA ARG A 28 1.06 4.89 19.26
C ARG A 28 0.47 3.59 19.83
N GLU A 29 -0.75 3.24 19.48
CA GLU A 29 -1.46 2.07 20.01
C GLU A 29 -0.84 0.76 19.50
N PHE A 30 -0.41 0.70 18.23
CA PHE A 30 0.20 -0.51 17.64
C PHE A 30 1.74 -0.53 17.65
N SER A 31 2.38 0.53 18.16
CA SER A 31 3.85 0.65 18.19
C SER A 31 4.55 -0.30 19.18
N TYR A 32 3.81 -0.96 20.07
CA TYR A 32 4.33 -1.91 21.05
C TYR A 32 3.50 -3.21 21.18
N GLY A 33 2.66 -3.51 20.19
CA GLY A 33 1.73 -4.64 20.19
C GLY A 33 2.01 -5.69 19.10
N PRO A 34 1.05 -6.60 18.83
CA PRO A 34 1.19 -7.64 17.81
C PRO A 34 1.58 -7.12 16.42
N THR A 35 1.12 -5.93 16.03
CA THR A 35 1.47 -5.29 14.75
C THR A 35 2.97 -5.01 14.64
N SER A 36 3.60 -4.52 15.71
CA SER A 36 5.04 -4.22 15.72
C SER A 36 5.86 -5.53 15.69
N THR A 37 5.40 -6.55 16.41
CA THR A 37 6.03 -7.89 16.35
C THR A 37 5.94 -8.49 14.94
N ILE A 38 4.77 -8.43 14.32
CA ILE A 38 4.55 -8.90 12.95
C ILE A 38 5.39 -8.09 11.96
N LEU A 39 5.51 -6.78 12.14
CA LEU A 39 6.36 -5.95 11.28
C LEU A 39 7.83 -6.38 11.35
N CYS A 40 8.35 -6.67 12.55
CA CYS A 40 9.70 -7.23 12.71
C CYS A 40 9.84 -8.57 11.98
N ALA A 41 8.86 -9.47 12.08
CA ALA A 41 8.88 -10.75 11.36
C ALA A 41 8.86 -10.55 9.84
N LEU A 42 7.95 -9.70 9.32
CA LEU A 42 7.83 -9.38 7.89
C LEU A 42 9.13 -8.81 7.31
N LEU A 43 9.84 -7.98 8.08
CA LEU A 43 11.07 -7.29 7.68
C LEU A 43 12.35 -8.14 7.81
N THR A 44 12.29 -9.28 8.48
CA THR A 44 13.48 -10.07 8.80
C THR A 44 14.13 -10.65 7.54
N THR A 45 15.41 -10.35 7.31
CA THR A 45 16.18 -10.83 6.14
C THR A 45 16.96 -12.12 6.43
N SER A 46 17.27 -12.40 7.69
CA SER A 46 18.07 -13.54 8.13
C SER A 46 17.33 -14.38 9.16
N THR A 47 17.25 -15.68 8.93
CA THR A 47 16.64 -16.66 9.85
C THR A 47 17.44 -17.97 9.83
N GLY A 48 17.37 -18.75 10.91
CA GLY A 48 17.96 -20.09 10.99
C GLY A 48 19.45 -20.14 11.34
N ALA A 49 20.05 -19.03 11.75
CA ALA A 49 21.46 -18.91 12.13
C ALA A 49 21.67 -18.89 13.66
N GLY A 50 20.63 -18.61 14.46
CA GLY A 50 20.73 -18.51 15.92
C GLY A 50 19.44 -18.85 16.66
N GLY A 51 19.56 -19.14 17.96
CA GLY A 51 18.43 -19.53 18.81
C GLY A 51 17.39 -18.44 19.09
N GLY A 52 17.64 -17.19 18.65
CA GLY A 52 16.71 -16.07 18.76
C GLY A 52 15.98 -15.71 17.47
N ASP A 53 16.14 -16.51 16.41
CA ASP A 53 15.55 -16.21 15.11
C ASP A 53 14.06 -16.52 15.07
N TRP A 54 13.35 -15.79 14.21
CA TRP A 54 11.96 -16.14 13.89
C TRP A 54 11.91 -17.52 13.23
N PRO A 55 10.95 -18.38 13.63
CA PRO A 55 10.75 -19.66 12.98
C PRO A 55 10.24 -19.42 11.56
N THR A 56 10.92 -20.01 10.56
CA THR A 56 10.60 -19.92 9.12
C THR A 56 9.35 -20.72 8.72
N LYS A 57 8.33 -20.72 9.58
CA LYS A 57 7.05 -21.38 9.31
C LYS A 57 6.20 -20.49 8.40
N THR A 58 5.45 -21.11 7.51
CA THR A 58 4.34 -20.47 6.80
C THR A 58 3.12 -20.35 7.70
N SER A 59 2.20 -19.45 7.39
CA SER A 59 0.85 -19.48 7.98
C SER A 59 0.16 -20.82 7.69
N PRO A 60 -0.92 -21.17 8.40
CA PRO A 60 -1.73 -22.36 8.11
C PRO A 60 -2.24 -22.44 6.67
N ARG A 61 -2.30 -21.30 5.97
CA ARG A 61 -2.69 -21.18 4.55
C ARG A 61 -1.53 -21.40 3.58
N GLY A 62 -0.34 -21.72 4.08
CA GLY A 62 0.87 -21.92 3.28
C GLY A 62 1.56 -20.62 2.85
N GLU A 63 1.21 -19.48 3.44
CA GLU A 63 1.83 -18.20 3.10
C GLU A 63 3.09 -17.94 3.91
N LEU A 64 4.18 -17.53 3.25
CA LEU A 64 5.38 -17.06 3.95
C LEU A 64 5.08 -15.70 4.61
N VAL A 65 5.35 -15.62 5.91
CA VAL A 65 5.23 -14.39 6.71
C VAL A 65 6.61 -13.81 7.02
N VAL A 66 7.52 -14.61 7.58
CA VAL A 66 8.86 -14.12 7.94
C VAL A 66 9.64 -13.75 6.69
N GLY A 67 10.16 -12.52 6.67
CA GLY A 67 10.90 -11.95 5.54
C GLY A 67 10.08 -11.66 4.30
N ARG A 68 8.74 -11.77 4.38
CA ARG A 68 7.87 -11.48 3.23
C ARG A 68 8.04 -10.07 2.72
N TRP A 69 8.35 -9.09 3.58
CA TRP A 69 8.55 -7.68 3.22
C TRP A 69 10.03 -7.25 3.28
N ALA A 70 10.95 -8.21 3.37
CA ALA A 70 12.37 -7.92 3.42
C ALA A 70 12.83 -7.20 2.15
N ASN A 71 13.52 -6.07 2.32
CA ASN A 71 14.06 -5.19 1.28
C ASN A 71 13.02 -4.44 0.41
N ASP A 72 11.75 -4.39 0.84
CA ASP A 72 10.72 -3.61 0.15
C ASP A 72 10.61 -2.17 0.69
N ARG A 73 9.95 -1.30 -0.09
CA ARG A 73 9.54 0.06 0.29
C ARG A 73 8.28 0.00 1.14
N ILE A 74 8.39 0.41 2.41
CA ILE A 74 7.32 0.32 3.41
C ILE A 74 7.05 1.70 4.00
N ALA A 75 5.78 1.99 4.25
CA ALA A 75 5.34 3.21 4.93
C ALA A 75 4.29 2.89 5.99
N ILE A 76 4.18 3.76 7.01
CA ILE A 76 3.01 3.82 7.88
C ILE A 76 2.25 5.06 7.45
N VAL A 77 1.02 4.88 6.97
CA VAL A 77 0.24 5.96 6.36
C VAL A 77 -1.05 6.18 7.11
N GLY A 78 -1.35 7.44 7.38
CA GLY A 78 -2.55 7.84 8.11
C GLY A 78 -3.68 8.29 7.21
N ASP A 79 -4.90 8.32 7.73
CA ASP A 79 -6.10 8.82 7.03
C ASP A 79 -6.04 10.31 6.69
N TYR A 80 -5.17 11.07 7.35
CA TYR A 80 -4.95 12.50 7.09
C TYR A 80 -3.63 12.74 6.32
N ALA A 81 -3.06 11.71 5.69
CA ALA A 81 -1.87 11.89 4.88
C ALA A 81 -2.18 12.79 3.68
N GLU A 82 -1.32 13.79 3.46
CA GLU A 82 -1.36 14.64 2.29
C GLU A 82 -0.70 13.93 1.11
N PRO A 83 -0.99 14.30 -0.16
CA PRO A 83 -0.44 13.62 -1.33
C PRO A 83 1.09 13.46 -1.27
N GLU A 84 1.77 14.46 -0.74
CA GLU A 84 3.23 14.56 -0.69
C GLU A 84 3.90 13.76 0.44
N ASP A 85 3.13 13.29 1.43
CA ASP A 85 3.67 12.54 2.56
C ASP A 85 4.20 11.16 2.14
N VAL A 86 3.70 10.61 1.02
CA VAL A 86 4.12 9.33 0.46
C VAL A 86 4.36 9.47 -1.04
N ARG A 87 5.54 9.06 -1.49
CA ARG A 87 5.89 9.03 -2.90
C ARG A 87 6.19 7.61 -3.37
N PHE A 88 5.59 7.22 -4.50
CA PHE A 88 5.88 5.96 -5.18
C PHE A 88 6.21 6.22 -6.65
N ASP A 89 7.41 5.84 -7.08
CA ASP A 89 7.94 6.11 -8.44
C ASP A 89 7.75 7.57 -8.89
N GLY A 90 7.94 8.48 -7.94
CA GLY A 90 7.82 9.94 -8.11
C GLY A 90 6.39 10.48 -8.10
N LEU A 91 5.37 9.64 -7.91
CA LEU A 91 3.97 10.07 -7.76
C LEU A 91 3.66 10.37 -6.29
N PRO A 92 3.04 11.52 -5.97
CA PRO A 92 2.46 11.77 -4.65
C PRO A 92 1.18 10.94 -4.49
N ILE A 93 1.13 10.09 -3.45
CA ILE A 93 0.04 9.11 -3.24
C ILE A 93 -0.45 9.03 -1.79
N GLY A 94 -0.02 9.93 -0.90
CA GLY A 94 -0.30 9.83 0.54
C GLY A 94 -1.79 9.84 0.89
N ASP A 95 -2.55 10.73 0.26
CA ASP A 95 -4.01 10.87 0.41
C ASP A 95 -4.81 9.70 -0.16
N LEU A 96 -4.19 8.91 -1.04
CA LEU A 96 -4.83 7.80 -1.74
C LEU A 96 -4.60 6.45 -1.05
N ILE A 97 -3.37 6.21 -0.60
CA ILE A 97 -2.95 4.87 -0.18
C ILE A 97 -3.67 4.40 1.08
N PHE A 98 -4.05 5.32 1.98
CA PHE A 98 -4.86 4.98 3.15
C PHE A 98 -6.23 4.44 2.73
N SER A 99 -6.94 5.16 1.85
CA SER A 99 -8.28 4.76 1.40
C SER A 99 -8.27 3.41 0.68
N LEU A 100 -7.17 3.03 0.04
CA LEU A 100 -7.03 1.72 -0.60
C LEU A 100 -6.91 0.55 0.39
N CYS A 101 -6.53 0.82 1.63
CA CYS A 101 -6.50 -0.18 2.69
C CYS A 101 -7.90 -0.44 3.28
N ASP A 102 -8.83 0.48 3.08
CA ASP A 102 -10.19 0.42 3.61
C ASP A 102 -11.14 -0.02 2.49
N THR A 103 -11.64 -1.25 2.59
CA THR A 103 -12.18 -2.05 1.47
C THR A 103 -13.55 -1.62 0.93
N ASP A 104 -13.98 -0.38 1.14
CA ASP A 104 -15.32 0.00 0.70
C ASP A 104 -15.38 0.21 -0.81
N GLU A 105 -16.33 -0.48 -1.46
CA GLU A 105 -16.70 -0.34 -2.88
C GLU A 105 -16.81 1.12 -3.36
N GLU A 106 -17.04 2.05 -2.44
CA GLU A 106 -17.10 3.49 -2.68
C GLU A 106 -15.73 4.10 -3.05
N VAL A 107 -14.62 3.59 -2.51
CA VAL A 107 -13.26 4.00 -2.94
C VAL A 107 -13.02 3.52 -4.39
N LEU A 108 -13.46 2.30 -4.73
CA LEU A 108 -13.41 1.79 -6.11
C LEU A 108 -14.32 2.60 -7.06
N LYS A 109 -15.48 3.07 -6.61
CA LYS A 109 -16.34 3.99 -7.41
C LYS A 109 -15.68 5.35 -7.60
N HIS A 110 -15.13 5.93 -6.56
CA HIS A 110 -14.42 7.21 -6.63
C HIS A 110 -13.22 7.12 -7.57
N TRP A 111 -12.50 6.00 -7.54
CA TRP A 111 -11.41 5.73 -8.46
C TRP A 111 -11.86 5.51 -9.91
N ARG A 112 -12.96 4.79 -10.16
CA ARG A 112 -13.55 4.69 -11.51
C ARG A 112 -13.94 6.06 -12.05
N TYR A 113 -14.43 6.94 -11.19
CA TYR A 113 -14.74 8.32 -11.55
C TYR A 113 -13.47 9.11 -11.94
N LEU A 114 -12.43 9.10 -11.09
CA LEU A 114 -11.16 9.79 -11.38
C LEU A 114 -10.43 9.19 -12.60
N ALA A 115 -10.48 7.87 -12.79
CA ALA A 115 -9.95 7.21 -13.98
C ALA A 115 -10.71 7.62 -15.25
N GLY A 116 -12.05 7.74 -15.16
CA GLY A 116 -12.87 8.28 -16.25
C GLY A 116 -12.55 9.74 -16.57
N GLN A 117 -12.24 10.56 -15.55
CA GLN A 117 -11.76 11.93 -15.76
C GLN A 117 -10.41 11.96 -16.48
N ALA A 118 -9.47 11.08 -16.11
CA ALA A 118 -8.19 10.95 -16.79
C ALA A 118 -8.35 10.48 -18.25
N GLU A 119 -9.34 9.65 -18.55
CA GLU A 119 -9.66 9.19 -19.90
C GLU A 119 -10.32 10.29 -20.75
N GLN A 120 -11.20 11.10 -20.16
CA GLN A 120 -11.73 12.32 -20.79
C GLN A 120 -10.63 13.36 -21.04
N MET A 121 -9.67 13.49 -20.12
CA MET A 121 -8.48 14.31 -20.33
C MET A 121 -7.63 13.81 -21.48
N LYS A 122 -7.52 12.49 -21.72
CA LYS A 122 -6.87 11.93 -22.93
C LYS A 122 -7.63 12.27 -24.20
N GLU A 123 -8.96 12.17 -24.21
CA GLU A 123 -9.77 12.55 -25.38
C GLU A 123 -9.65 14.05 -25.66
N ASN A 124 -9.60 14.88 -24.63
CA ASN A 124 -9.43 16.33 -24.78
C ASN A 124 -8.00 16.69 -25.21
N ASP A 125 -6.97 16.03 -24.67
CA ASP A 125 -5.57 16.16 -25.13
C ASP A 125 -5.42 15.70 -26.59
N HIS A 126 -6.10 14.62 -26.99
CA HIS A 126 -6.09 14.17 -28.39
C HIS A 126 -6.82 15.15 -29.33
N LYS A 127 -7.80 15.90 -28.82
CA LYS A 127 -8.45 17.01 -29.55
C LYS A 127 -7.59 18.27 -29.57
N GLU A 128 -6.87 18.56 -28.49
CA GLU A 128 -5.95 19.72 -28.36
C GLU A 128 -4.65 19.51 -29.14
N ARG A 129 -4.16 18.29 -29.32
CA ARG A 129 -3.03 17.92 -30.22
C ARG A 129 -3.29 18.22 -31.70
N ARG A 130 -4.50 18.65 -32.07
CA ARG A 130 -4.79 19.27 -33.36
C ARG A 130 -4.27 20.72 -33.47
N TRP A 131 -3.76 21.27 -32.37
CA TRP A 131 -3.15 22.58 -32.24
C TRP A 131 -1.77 22.41 -31.57
N GLU A 132 -0.74 22.21 -32.39
CA GLU A 132 0.65 22.05 -31.91
C GLU A 132 1.19 23.38 -31.36
N GLU A 133 1.82 23.35 -30.17
CA GLU A 133 3.04 24.15 -29.88
C GLU A 133 3.76 23.84 -28.54
N HIS A 134 3.31 22.89 -27.71
CA HIS A 134 3.96 22.64 -26.40
C HIS A 134 4.34 21.16 -26.14
N GLY A 135 5.34 20.66 -26.85
CA GLY A 135 5.90 19.30 -26.68
C GLY A 135 6.44 18.97 -25.28
N TYR A 136 6.65 19.96 -24.41
CA TYR A 136 7.11 19.76 -23.04
C TYR A 136 5.98 19.35 -22.06
N ASN A 137 4.74 19.79 -22.31
CA ASN A 137 3.59 19.45 -21.46
C ASN A 137 3.01 18.07 -21.79
N GLN A 138 3.03 17.69 -23.06
CA GLN A 138 2.45 16.44 -23.55
C GLN A 138 3.17 15.20 -23.04
N ALA A 139 4.51 15.18 -23.03
CA ALA A 139 5.29 14.06 -22.50
C ALA A 139 5.13 13.89 -20.98
N ARG A 140 4.94 15.00 -20.25
CA ARG A 140 4.66 15.00 -18.81
C ARG A 140 3.26 14.48 -18.50
N MET A 141 2.27 14.85 -19.31
CA MET A 141 0.88 14.39 -19.19
C MET A 141 0.74 12.90 -19.55
N GLU A 142 1.31 12.44 -20.66
CA GLU A 142 1.34 11.02 -21.06
C GLU A 142 2.06 10.14 -20.04
N GLY A 143 3.19 10.62 -19.50
CA GLY A 143 3.93 9.95 -18.43
C GLY A 143 3.17 9.88 -17.11
N THR A 144 2.24 10.81 -16.85
CA THR A 144 1.39 10.83 -15.66
C THR A 144 0.19 9.91 -15.84
N ALA A 145 -0.46 9.91 -17.00
CA ALA A 145 -1.59 9.04 -17.31
C ALA A 145 -1.21 7.54 -17.35
N ASN A 146 -0.05 7.19 -17.90
CA ASN A 146 0.45 5.81 -17.86
C ASN A 146 0.82 5.38 -16.45
N ARG A 147 1.36 6.30 -15.64
CA ARG A 147 1.67 6.05 -14.23
C ARG A 147 0.39 5.84 -13.40
N LEU A 148 -0.63 6.66 -13.59
CA LEU A 148 -1.95 6.48 -12.95
C LEU A 148 -2.63 5.17 -13.37
N ARG A 149 -2.48 4.75 -14.63
CA ARG A 149 -3.01 3.47 -15.11
C ARG A 149 -2.27 2.26 -14.53
N MET A 150 -0.94 2.27 -14.53
CA MET A 150 -0.15 1.20 -13.89
C MET A 150 -0.43 1.14 -12.40
N ALA A 151 -0.62 2.29 -11.78
CA ALA A 151 -1.01 2.38 -10.39
C ALA A 151 -2.44 1.84 -10.20
N TYR A 152 -3.42 2.15 -11.05
CA TYR A 152 -4.77 1.55 -11.03
C TYR A 152 -4.77 0.02 -11.14
N ASP A 153 -4.04 -0.54 -12.13
CA ASP A 153 -3.96 -1.99 -12.35
C ASP A 153 -3.28 -2.71 -11.16
N ARG A 154 -2.33 -2.03 -10.51
CA ARG A 154 -1.66 -2.53 -9.29
C ARG A 154 -2.48 -2.31 -8.01
N TRP A 155 -3.23 -1.22 -7.93
CA TRP A 155 -3.99 -0.77 -6.76
C TRP A 155 -5.30 -1.53 -6.58
N GLY A 156 -5.96 -1.95 -7.67
CA GLY A 156 -7.08 -2.90 -7.60
C GLY A 156 -6.70 -4.26 -7.01
N ALA A 157 -5.40 -4.53 -6.83
CA ALA A 157 -4.86 -5.76 -6.27
C ALA A 157 -4.29 -5.61 -4.86
N MET A 158 -4.53 -4.48 -4.15
CA MET A 158 -3.98 -4.29 -2.81
C MET A 158 -4.53 -5.35 -1.84
N LYS A 159 -3.63 -6.08 -1.16
CA LYS A 159 -3.98 -7.27 -0.37
C LYS A 159 -3.79 -7.03 1.12
N ASN A 160 -4.84 -7.33 1.88
CA ASN A 160 -4.74 -7.40 3.33
C ASN A 160 -4.01 -8.69 3.73
N VAL A 161 -2.84 -8.57 4.36
CA VAL A 161 -2.04 -9.72 4.84
C VAL A 161 -2.19 -9.96 6.35
N SER A 162 -3.11 -9.28 7.02
CA SER A 162 -3.28 -9.40 8.47
C SER A 162 -3.71 -10.79 8.90
N GLN A 163 -4.56 -11.45 8.13
CA GLN A 163 -5.04 -12.79 8.47
C GLN A 163 -3.92 -13.84 8.49
N PRO A 164 -3.10 -14.01 7.42
CA PRO A 164 -1.99 -14.95 7.47
C PRO A 164 -0.93 -14.54 8.52
N CYS A 165 -0.75 -13.24 8.80
CA CYS A 165 0.15 -12.78 9.86
C CYS A 165 -0.36 -13.14 11.26
N LEU A 166 -1.65 -12.94 11.54
CA LEU A 166 -2.28 -13.31 12.81
C LEU A 166 -2.17 -14.82 13.03
N GLU A 167 -2.55 -15.62 12.05
CA GLU A 167 -2.50 -17.07 12.15
C GLU A 167 -1.06 -17.57 12.38
N TRP A 168 -0.07 -16.96 11.72
CA TRP A 168 1.35 -17.27 11.98
C TRP A 168 1.79 -16.87 13.39
N TYR A 169 1.35 -15.69 13.88
CA TYR A 169 1.68 -15.17 15.20
C TYR A 169 1.12 -16.07 16.31
N GLU A 170 -0.14 -16.49 16.19
CA GLU A 170 -0.80 -17.40 17.14
C GLU A 170 -0.13 -18.78 17.21
N MET A 171 0.54 -19.23 16.13
CA MET A 171 1.31 -20.48 16.15
C MET A 171 2.62 -20.39 16.96
N GLN A 172 3.06 -19.20 17.36
CA GLN A 172 4.30 -18.99 18.13
C GLN A 172 4.05 -18.77 19.64
N THR A 173 2.82 -18.43 20.03
CA THR A 173 2.40 -18.17 21.40
C THR A 173 1.77 -19.39 22.04
#